data_AF-H1V4J0-F1
#
_entry.id   AF-H1V4J0-F1
#
_cell.length_a   1.000
_cell.length_b   1.000
_cell.length_c   1.000
_cell.angle_alpha   90.00
_cell.angle_beta   90.00
_cell.angle_gamma   90.00
#
_symmetry.space_group_name_H-M   'P 1'
#
loop_
_entity.id
_entity.type
_entity.pdbx_description
1 polymer ?
#
loop_
_entity_poly.entity_id
_entity_poly.type
_entity_poly.pdbx_seq_one_letter_code
_entity_poly.pdbx_strand_id
1 'polypeptide(L)'
;MLEMEDWEVAPGRLRDEQSESPTNVAFSNSYLTTNQAVTVSEDISFNVIVIKPGDSHHWPEEADKVRICSIATGKLKVKLDNAEAFFMGLNGMFKLKPGMACTVENRLYVDSVVHVTTVSYA
;
A
#
# COMPACT_ATOMS: atom_id res chain seq x y z
N MET A 1 -3.22 -15.49 -20.96
CA MET A 1 -3.67 -15.54 -19.56
C MET A 1 -2.43 -15.44 -18.71
N LEU A 2 -2.37 -14.53 -17.75
CA LEU A 2 -1.31 -14.54 -16.74
C LEU A 2 -1.78 -15.53 -15.68
N GLU A 3 -1.12 -16.67 -15.60
CA GLU A 3 -1.40 -17.70 -14.58
C GLU A 3 -0.68 -17.32 -13.28
N MET A 4 -1.30 -17.64 -12.15
CA MET A 4 -0.67 -17.46 -10.84
C MET A 4 0.26 -18.63 -10.58
N GLU A 5 1.42 -18.35 -10.00
CA GLU A 5 2.32 -19.41 -9.54
C GLU A 5 1.77 -20.07 -8.27
N ASP A 6 2.10 -21.35 -8.05
CA ASP A 6 1.63 -22.10 -6.87
C ASP A 6 1.94 -21.37 -5.56
N TRP A 7 3.12 -20.77 -5.46
CA TRP A 7 3.55 -20.01 -4.28
C TRP A 7 2.73 -18.74 -4.06
N GLU A 8 2.17 -18.14 -5.13
CA GLU A 8 1.32 -16.96 -5.03
C GLU A 8 -0.08 -17.31 -4.50
N VAL A 9 -0.56 -18.51 -4.84
CA VAL A 9 -1.80 -19.08 -4.31
C VAL A 9 -1.63 -19.47 -2.84
N ALA A 10 -0.57 -20.23 -2.52
CA ALA A 10 -0.20 -20.57 -1.16
C ALA A 10 1.32 -20.87 -1.06
N PRO A 11 2.06 -20.28 -0.11
CA PRO A 11 1.58 -19.50 1.04
C PRO A 11 1.42 -17.99 0.79
N GLY A 12 1.59 -17.52 -0.45
CA GLY A 12 1.55 -16.11 -0.84
C GLY A 12 2.86 -15.36 -0.61
N ARG A 13 3.94 -16.06 -0.26
CA ARG A 13 5.27 -15.49 -0.03
C ARG A 13 6.36 -16.52 -0.23
N LEU A 14 7.57 -16.07 -0.59
CA LEU A 14 8.76 -16.91 -0.64
C LEU A 14 9.72 -16.50 0.45
N ARG A 15 10.35 -17.48 1.10
CA ARG A 15 11.40 -17.28 2.10
C ARG A 15 12.74 -17.70 1.55
N ASP A 16 13.76 -16.88 1.79
CA ASP A 16 15.14 -17.31 1.68
C ASP A 16 15.51 -18.03 2.97
N GLU A 17 15.67 -19.35 2.88
CA GLU A 17 16.07 -20.21 4.00
C GLU A 17 17.59 -20.46 4.02
N GLN A 18 18.33 -19.99 3.00
CA GLN A 18 19.77 -20.23 2.87
C GLN A 18 20.62 -19.12 3.50
N SER A 19 20.01 -17.99 3.86
CA SER A 19 20.68 -16.89 4.54
C SER A 19 20.87 -17.19 6.04
N GLU A 20 21.85 -16.52 6.67
CA GLU A 20 22.06 -16.58 8.12
C GLU A 20 20.85 -16.02 8.90
N SER A 21 19.98 -15.24 8.25
CA SER A 21 18.76 -14.64 8.79
C SER A 21 17.58 -14.89 7.84
N PRO A 22 16.86 -16.02 8.00
CA PRO A 22 15.75 -16.38 7.10
C PRO A 22 14.71 -15.26 7.01
N THR A 23 14.40 -14.83 5.79
CA THR A 23 13.48 -13.70 5.56
C THR A 23 12.60 -13.93 4.35
N ASN A 24 11.45 -13.27 4.31
CA ASN A 24 10.59 -13.29 3.14
C ASN A 24 11.22 -12.41 2.04
N VAL A 25 11.39 -12.95 0.84
CA VAL A 25 12.01 -12.28 -0.31
C VAL A 25 11.01 -11.93 -1.42
N ALA A 26 9.83 -12.53 -1.40
CA ALA A 26 8.74 -12.21 -2.32
C ALA A 26 7.38 -12.33 -1.62
N PHE A 27 6.42 -11.55 -2.08
CA PHE A 27 5.06 -11.49 -1.55
C PHE A 27 4.08 -11.38 -2.73
N SER A 28 3.02 -12.18 -2.74
CA SER A 28 2.02 -12.18 -3.81
C SER A 28 1.00 -11.05 -3.62
N ASN A 29 0.28 -10.71 -4.70
CA ASN A 29 -0.79 -9.72 -4.60
C ASN A 29 -1.84 -10.09 -3.55
N SER A 30 -2.31 -11.34 -3.54
CA SER A 30 -3.30 -11.82 -2.57
C SER A 30 -2.83 -11.63 -1.13
N TYR A 31 -1.55 -11.86 -0.87
CA TYR A 31 -0.92 -11.66 0.44
C TYR A 31 -0.85 -10.17 0.83
N LEU A 32 -0.44 -9.31 -0.11
CA LEU A 32 -0.26 -7.86 0.12
C LEU A 32 -1.57 -7.07 0.17
N THR A 33 -2.65 -7.60 -0.41
CA THR A 33 -4.00 -7.02 -0.34
C THR A 33 -4.80 -7.45 0.89
N THR A 34 -4.20 -8.24 1.79
CA THR A 34 -4.80 -8.44 3.11
C THR A 34 -4.89 -7.08 3.82
N ASN A 35 -5.95 -6.84 4.59
CA ASN A 35 -6.23 -5.53 5.22
C ASN A 35 -5.22 -5.12 6.33
N GLN A 36 -3.99 -5.63 6.29
CA GLN A 36 -2.93 -5.34 7.23
C GLN A 36 -1.61 -5.10 6.49
N ALA A 37 -0.81 -4.16 7.01
CA ALA A 37 0.53 -3.94 6.52
C ALA A 37 1.43 -5.14 6.85
N VAL A 38 2.17 -5.63 5.86
CA VAL A 38 3.11 -6.74 6.00
C VAL A 38 4.49 -6.18 6.30
N THR A 39 5.13 -6.61 7.39
CA THR A 39 6.53 -6.26 7.67
C THR A 39 7.45 -6.87 6.61
N VAL A 40 8.22 -6.02 5.93
CA VAL A 40 9.20 -6.42 4.89
C VAL A 40 10.65 -6.15 5.31
N SER A 41 10.85 -5.31 6.32
CA SER A 41 12.12 -5.05 7.01
C SER A 41 11.83 -4.53 8.42
N GLU A 42 12.85 -4.37 9.27
CA GLU A 42 12.75 -3.98 10.69
C GLU A 42 11.75 -2.82 10.91
N ASP A 43 11.90 -1.72 10.16
CA ASP A 43 11.05 -0.53 10.30
C ASP A 43 10.11 -0.30 9.10
N ILE A 44 10.07 -1.25 8.17
CA ILE A 44 9.36 -1.08 6.90
C ILE A 44 8.26 -2.12 6.76
N SER A 45 7.05 -1.63 6.51
CA SER A 45 5.93 -2.48 6.11
C SER A 45 5.34 -2.03 4.78
N PHE A 46 4.68 -2.96 4.10
CA PHE A 46 4.07 -2.74 2.80
C PHE A 46 2.68 -3.35 2.73
N ASN A 47 1.75 -2.66 2.07
CA ASN A 47 0.48 -3.25 1.67
C ASN A 47 -0.05 -2.62 0.37
N VAL A 48 -0.98 -3.33 -0.24
CA VAL A 48 -1.72 -2.90 -1.42
C VAL A 48 -3.15 -2.59 -1.01
N ILE A 49 -3.61 -1.39 -1.33
CA ILE A 49 -5.00 -0.98 -1.09
C ILE A 49 -5.71 -0.87 -2.43
N VAL A 50 -6.79 -1.63 -2.59
CA VAL A 50 -7.69 -1.56 -3.74
C VAL A 50 -8.90 -0.73 -3.35
N ILE A 51 -9.11 0.38 -4.06
CA ILE A 51 -10.22 1.29 -3.84
C ILE A 51 -11.20 1.11 -4.99
N LYS A 52 -12.39 0.60 -4.68
CA LYS A 52 -13.44 0.30 -5.66
C LYS A 52 -14.05 1.57 -6.25
N PRO A 53 -14.74 1.47 -7.40
CA PRO A 53 -15.48 2.59 -7.97
C PRO A 53 -16.43 3.25 -6.96
N GLY A 54 -16.31 4.57 -6.78
CA GLY A 54 -17.14 5.35 -5.86
C GLY A 54 -16.71 5.28 -4.39
N ASP A 55 -15.75 4.41 -4.04
CA ASP A 55 -15.30 4.23 -2.67
C ASP A 55 -14.20 5.21 -2.27
N SER A 56 -13.97 5.27 -0.95
CA SER A 56 -12.88 6.02 -0.36
C SER A 56 -12.10 5.16 0.63
N HIS A 57 -10.84 5.51 0.83
CA HIS A 57 -9.99 4.94 1.87
C HIS A 57 -9.47 6.05 2.78
N HIS A 58 -9.50 5.81 4.08
CA HIS A 58 -9.05 6.76 5.10
C HIS A 58 -7.87 6.19 5.88
N TRP A 59 -6.78 6.95 5.94
CA TRP A 59 -5.71 6.73 6.91
C TRP A 59 -5.88 7.71 8.06
N PRO A 60 -5.99 7.21 9.31
CA PRO A 60 -6.05 8.07 10.48
C PRO A 60 -4.70 8.73 10.76
N GLU A 61 -4.72 9.76 11.61
CA GLU A 61 -3.51 10.39 12.14
C GLU A 61 -2.72 9.40 13.00
N GLU A 62 -1.47 9.17 12.65
CA GLU A 62 -0.57 8.30 13.42
C GLU A 62 0.81 8.95 13.53
N ALA A 63 1.24 9.18 14.78
CA ALA A 63 2.36 10.07 15.11
C ALA A 63 3.75 9.41 14.96
N ASP A 64 3.80 8.10 14.76
CA ASP A 64 4.99 7.25 14.83
C ASP A 64 5.41 6.70 13.46
N LYS A 65 4.78 7.17 12.37
CA LYS A 65 5.09 6.65 11.04
C LYS A 65 4.93 7.63 9.90
N VAL A 66 5.70 7.36 8.85
CA VAL A 66 5.57 7.96 7.53
C VAL A 66 4.92 6.95 6.60
N ARG A 67 3.99 7.40 5.74
CA ARG A 67 3.48 6.58 4.64
C ARG A 67 3.83 7.20 3.30
N ILE A 68 4.32 6.37 2.40
CA ILE A 68 4.57 6.70 1.01
C ILE A 68 3.53 5.94 0.19
N CYS A 69 2.61 6.66 -0.43
CA CYS A 69 1.48 6.10 -1.18
C CYS A 69 1.71 6.36 -2.66
N SER A 70 1.94 5.32 -3.45
CA SER A 70 2.09 5.42 -4.91
C SER A 70 0.91 4.77 -5.64
N ILE A 71 0.46 5.42 -6.72
CA ILE A 71 -0.68 4.94 -7.50
C ILE A 71 -0.17 3.93 -8.53
N ALA A 72 -0.41 2.65 -8.26
CA ALA A 72 -0.02 1.56 -9.16
C ALA A 72 -0.95 1.48 -10.38
N THR A 73 -2.23 1.83 -10.22
CA THR A 73 -3.16 2.05 -11.33
C THR A 73 -4.34 2.93 -10.90
N GLY A 74 -4.98 3.57 -11.87
CA GLY A 74 -6.13 4.44 -11.66
C GLY A 74 -5.78 5.91 -11.41
N LYS A 75 -6.72 6.63 -10.82
CA LYS A 75 -6.60 8.05 -10.49
C LYS A 75 -7.48 8.36 -9.28
N LEU A 76 -6.89 8.94 -8.26
CA LEU A 76 -7.56 9.25 -7.00
C LEU A 76 -7.64 10.75 -6.79
N LYS A 77 -8.72 11.19 -6.14
CA LYS A 77 -8.75 12.49 -5.47
C LYS A 77 -8.16 12.31 -4.08
N VAL A 78 -7.10 13.03 -3.76
CA VAL A 78 -6.37 12.97 -2.49
C VAL A 78 -6.72 14.20 -1.66
N LYS A 79 -7.08 14.00 -0.39
CA LYS A 79 -7.29 15.05 0.60
C LYS A 79 -6.38 14.80 1.79
N LEU A 80 -5.51 15.76 2.09
CA LEU A 80 -4.68 15.82 3.29
C LEU A 80 -5.27 16.89 4.22
N ASP A 81 -5.15 16.75 5.54
CA ASP A 81 -5.84 17.66 6.49
C ASP A 81 -5.51 19.14 6.28
N ASN A 82 -4.25 19.44 5.94
CA ASN A 82 -3.72 20.80 5.83
C ASN A 82 -3.36 21.19 4.40
N ALA A 83 -3.98 20.58 3.38
CA ALA A 83 -3.75 20.92 1.98
C ALA A 83 -5.05 20.92 1.17
N GLU A 84 -5.07 21.71 0.10
CA GLU A 84 -6.14 21.60 -0.89
C GLU A 84 -6.16 20.20 -1.51
N ALA A 85 -7.36 19.72 -1.83
CA ALA A 85 -7.50 18.42 -2.47
C ALA A 85 -6.94 18.47 -3.90
N PHE A 86 -6.20 17.43 -4.28
CA PHE A 86 -5.59 17.31 -5.59
C PHE A 86 -5.91 15.96 -6.22
N PHE A 87 -5.67 15.81 -7.51
CA PHE A 87 -5.80 14.53 -8.19
C PHE A 87 -4.42 13.92 -8.43
N MET A 88 -4.32 12.61 -8.23
CA MET A 88 -3.10 11.85 -8.50
C MET A 88 -3.42 10.65 -9.38
N GLY A 89 -2.74 10.55 -10.52
CA GLY A 89 -2.87 9.45 -11.47
C GLY A 89 -1.76 8.41 -11.33
N LEU A 90 -1.82 7.42 -12.22
CA LEU A 90 -0.83 6.36 -12.40
C LEU A 90 0.63 6.86 -12.26
N ASN A 91 1.43 6.10 -11.51
CA ASN A 91 2.84 6.36 -11.18
C ASN A 91 3.09 7.65 -10.39
N GLY A 92 2.03 8.37 -9.97
CA GLY A 92 2.12 9.45 -9.00
C GLY A 92 2.34 8.93 -7.59
N MET A 93 2.91 9.76 -6.71
CA MET A 93 3.14 9.45 -5.31
C MET A 93 2.83 10.66 -4.41
N PHE A 94 2.22 10.39 -3.25
CA PHE A 94 2.07 11.35 -2.16
C PHE A 94 2.57 10.75 -0.85
N LYS A 95 2.98 11.61 0.08
CA LYS A 95 3.53 11.22 1.38
C LYS A 95 2.68 11.74 2.51
N LEU A 96 2.38 10.88 3.48
CA LEU A 96 1.81 11.25 4.77
C LEU A 96 2.94 11.39 5.78
N LYS A 97 3.02 12.58 6.40
CA LYS A 97 3.93 12.83 7.52
C LYS A 97 3.36 12.21 8.80
N PRO A 98 4.18 12.01 9.84
CA PRO A 98 3.65 11.60 11.13
C PRO A 98 2.60 12.61 11.63
N GLY A 99 1.51 12.10 12.20
CA GLY A 99 0.38 12.87 12.69
C GLY A 99 -0.52 13.47 11.60
N MET A 100 -0.43 12.99 10.35
CA MET A 100 -1.27 13.47 9.24
C MET A 100 -2.30 12.42 8.85
N ALA A 101 -3.58 12.78 8.82
CA ALA A 101 -4.61 11.96 8.21
C ALA A 101 -4.73 12.25 6.71
N CYS A 102 -5.33 11.28 6.03
CA CYS A 102 -5.60 11.38 4.61
C CYS A 102 -6.85 10.61 4.23
N THR A 103 -7.61 11.17 3.31
CA THR A 103 -8.66 10.45 2.61
C THR A 103 -8.39 10.49 1.12
N VAL A 104 -8.52 9.34 0.47
CA VAL A 104 -8.50 9.21 -0.98
C VAL A 104 -9.85 8.71 -1.47
N GLU A 105 -10.29 9.21 -2.61
CA GLU A 105 -11.58 8.88 -3.22
C GLU A 105 -11.37 8.43 -4.67
N ASN A 106 -11.94 7.28 -5.03
CA ASN A 106 -11.93 6.79 -6.40
C ASN A 106 -13.25 7.18 -7.11
N ARG A 107 -13.15 8.12 -8.06
CA ARG A 107 -14.30 8.57 -8.87
C ARG A 107 -14.38 7.89 -10.23
N LEU A 108 -13.53 6.89 -10.49
CA LEU A 108 -13.54 6.13 -11.74
C LEU A 108 -14.54 4.97 -11.65
N TYR A 109 -14.95 4.46 -12.81
CA TYR A 109 -15.73 3.22 -12.94
C TYR A 109 -14.86 1.95 -12.86
N VAL A 110 -13.57 2.10 -12.59
CA VAL A 110 -12.60 1.00 -12.44
C VAL A 110 -11.89 1.11 -11.10
N ASP A 111 -11.35 0.00 -10.61
CA ASP A 111 -10.53 -0.03 -9.40
C ASP A 111 -9.31 0.90 -9.53
N SER A 112 -8.95 1.55 -8.43
CA SER A 112 -7.66 2.22 -8.27
C SER A 112 -6.84 1.46 -7.23
N VAL A 113 -5.55 1.30 -7.49
CA VAL A 113 -4.64 0.53 -6.62
C VAL A 113 -3.55 1.44 -6.09
N VAL A 114 -3.38 1.42 -4.77
CA VAL A 114 -2.35 2.17 -4.05
C VAL A 114 -1.38 1.20 -3.42
N HIS A 115 -0.09 1.34 -3.74
CA HIS A 115 0.99 0.72 -2.99
C HIS A 115 1.34 1.64 -1.83
N VAL A 116 1.37 1.09 -0.62
CA VAL A 116 1.65 1.83 0.60
C VAL A 116 2.88 1.25 1.25
N THR A 117 3.96 2.02 1.27
CA THR A 117 5.13 1.74 2.11
C THR A 117 5.01 2.55 3.39
N THR A 118 4.98 1.88 4.53
CA THR A 118 4.99 2.52 5.84
C THR A 118 6.38 2.37 6.46
N VAL A 119 6.96 3.48 6.90
CA VAL A 119 8.20 3.52 7.67
C VAL A 119 7.84 3.93 9.10
N SER A 120 8.09 3.05 10.06
CA SER A 120 7.85 3.30 11.48
C SER A 120 9.13 3.82 12.14
N TYR A 121 8.99 4.65 13.17
CA TYR A 121 10.11 5.05 14.01
C TYR A 121 10.03 4.30 15.34
N ALA A 122 11.15 3.72 15.76
CA ALA A 122 11.31 3.12 17.08
C ALA A 122 11.43 4.19 18.18
#